data_AF-A0A3P6KNB5-F1
#
_entry.id   AF-A0A3P6KNB5-F1
#
_cell.length_a   1.000
_cell.length_b   1.000
_cell.length_c   1.000
_cell.angle_alpha   90.00
_cell.angle_beta   90.00
_cell.angle_gamma   90.00
#
_symmetry.space_group_name_H-M   'P 1'
#
loop_
_entity.id
_entity.type
_entity.pdbx_description
1 polymer ?
#
loop_
_entity_poly.entity_id
_entity_poly.type
_entity_poly.pdbx_seq_one_letter_code
_entity_poly.pdbx_strand_id
1 'polypeptide(L)' 'MAWSDADNQQVKLSMPELEELAAAMVQAQVDRNDGIYRRQREMKEELSGLDDLASIRAFDVE' A
#
# COMPACT_ATOMS: atom_id res chain seq x y z
N MET A 1 15.36 -20.08 15.11
CA MET A 1 14.12 -20.36 14.35
C MET A 1 14.38 -19.90 12.90
N ALA A 2 13.64 -20.38 11.89
CA ALA A 2 13.87 -19.97 10.51
C ALA A 2 12.62 -19.30 9.95
N TRP A 3 12.76 -18.07 9.45
CA TRP A 3 11.75 -17.37 8.66
C TRP A 3 12.01 -17.62 7.18
N SER A 4 10.95 -17.67 6.37
CA SER A 4 11.07 -17.81 4.92
C SER A 4 10.86 -16.45 4.28
N ASP A 5 11.83 -15.98 3.51
CA ASP A 5 11.73 -14.70 2.82
C ASP A 5 10.82 -14.76 1.58
N ALA A 6 10.71 -13.62 0.89
CA ALA A 6 9.86 -13.47 -0.30
C ALA A 6 10.27 -14.39 -1.45
N ASP A 7 11.54 -14.84 -1.49
CA ASP A 7 12.08 -15.77 -2.49
C ASP A 7 12.06 -17.23 -2.00
N ASN A 8 11.37 -17.50 -0.89
CA ASN A 8 11.29 -18.79 -0.21
C ASN A 8 12.64 -19.31 0.34
N GLN A 9 13.59 -18.42 0.64
CA GLN A 9 14.84 -18.80 1.29
C GLN A 9 14.69 -18.78 2.82
N GLN A 10 15.25 -19.80 3.48
CA GLN A 10 15.23 -19.87 4.93
C GLN A 10 16.30 -18.96 5.53
N VAL A 11 15.86 -17.93 6.24
CA VAL A 11 16.70 -17.00 7.00
C VAL A 11 16.62 -17.36 8.48
N LYS A 12 17.78 -17.60 9.10
CA LYS A 12 17.86 -17.89 10.54
C LYS A 12 17.76 -16.59 11.32
N LEU A 13 16.77 -16.51 12.19
CA LEU A 13 16.54 -15.37 13.07
C LEU A 13 16.38 -15.84 14.51
N SER A 14 16.82 -14.98 15.44
CA SER A 14 16.50 -15.06 16.85
C SER A 14 15.04 -14.63 17.11
N MET A 15 14.53 -14.89 18.32
CA MET A 15 13.16 -14.46 18.68
C MET A 15 12.99 -12.94 18.63
N PRO A 16 13.93 -12.11 19.16
CA PRO A 16 13.81 -10.65 19.07
C PRO A 16 13.81 -10.13 17.63
N GLU A 17 14.66 -10.67 16.76
CA GLU A 17 14.71 -10.27 15.34
C GLU A 17 13.42 -10.62 14.60
N LEU A 18 12.75 -11.72 14.96
CA LEU A 18 11.44 -12.07 14.41
C LEU A 18 10.34 -11.10 14.85
N GLU A 19 10.36 -10.67 16.11
CA GLU A 19 9.41 -9.69 16.63
C GLU A 19 9.60 -8.32 15.97
N GLU A 20 10.87 -7.89 15.81
CA GLU A 20 11.20 -6.66 15.11
C GLU A 20 10.78 -6.70 13.64
N LEU A 21 11.08 -7.81 12.94
CA LEU A 21 10.65 -8.01 11.56
C LEU A 21 9.12 -7.97 11.43
N ALA A 22 8.40 -8.65 12.31
CA ALA A 22 6.94 -8.64 12.31
C ALA A 22 6.37 -7.24 12.54
N ALA A 23 6.92 -6.47 13.49
CA ALA A 23 6.52 -5.09 13.73
C ALA A 23 6.79 -4.18 12.52
N ALA A 24 7.97 -4.31 11.91
CA ALA A 24 8.33 -3.56 10.70
C ALA A 24 7.42 -3.89 9.51
N MET A 25 7.06 -5.17 9.33
CA MET A 25 6.14 -5.60 8.28
C MET A 25 4.72 -5.05 8.48
N VAL A 26 4.22 -5.07 9.73
CA VAL A 26 2.92 -4.47 10.07
C VAL A 26 2.92 -2.97 9.77
N GLN A 27 3.98 -2.25 10.17
CA GLN A 27 4.09 -0.82 9.89
C GLN A 27 4.12 -0.53 8.38
N ALA A 28 4.96 -1.26 7.63
CA ALA A 28 5.06 -1.09 6.18
C ALA A 28 3.72 -1.38 5.47
N GLN A 29 2.95 -2.36 5.98
CA GLN A 29 1.62 -2.67 5.46
C GLN A 29 0.63 -1.53 5.72
N VAL A 30 0.63 -0.96 6.92
CA VAL A 30 -0.21 0.20 7.27
C VAL A 30 0.14 1.39 6.38
N ASP A 31 1.42 1.76 6.28
CA ASP A 31 1.88 2.90 5.48
C ASP A 31 1.47 2.77 4.02
N ARG A 32 1.62 1.56 3.45
CA ARG A 32 1.22 1.28 2.06
C ARG A 32 -0.29 1.39 1.88
N ASN A 33 -1.07 0.83 2.81
CA ASN A 33 -2.53 0.89 2.74
C ASN A 33 -3.03 2.33 2.86
N ASP A 34 -2.46 3.12 3.75
CA ASP A 34 -2.81 4.54 3.92
C ASP A 34 -2.53 5.33 2.63
N GLY A 35 -1.43 5.06 1.95
CA GLY A 35 -1.13 5.65 0.64
C GLY A 35 -2.18 5.29 -0.42
N ILE A 36 -2.60 4.02 -0.47
CA ILE A 36 -3.65 3.56 -1.39
C ILE A 36 -4.97 4.25 -1.08
N TYR A 37 -5.38 4.28 0.19
CA TYR A 37 -6.62 4.94 0.62
C TYR A 37 -6.62 6.42 0.29
N ARG A 38 -5.50 7.11 0.49
CA ARG A 38 -5.35 8.53 0.15
C ARG A 38 -5.51 8.76 -1.35
N ARG A 39 -4.80 8.01 -2.19
CA ARG A 39 -4.92 8.16 -3.65
C ARG A 39 -6.34 7.86 -4.14
N GLN A 40 -6.98 6.83 -3.59
CA GLN A 40 -8.38 6.54 -3.91
C GLN A 40 -9.32 7.66 -3.49
N ARG A 41 -9.06 8.33 -2.37
CA ARG A 41 -9.85 9.46 -1.91
C ARG A 41 -9.69 10.67 -2.83
N GLU A 42 -8.46 11.00 -3.19
CA GLU A 42 -8.13 12.07 -4.14
C GLU A 42 -8.82 11.84 -5.50
N MET A 43 -8.72 10.63 -6.06
CA MET A 43 -9.40 10.29 -7.32
C MET A 43 -10.92 10.43 -7.22
N LYS A 44 -11.52 10.07 -6.08
CA LYS A 44 -12.96 10.27 -5.85
C LYS A 44 -13.32 11.75 -5.79
N GLU A 45 -12.45 12.59 -5.23
CA GLU A 45 -12.65 14.05 -5.19
C GLU A 45 -12.52 14.65 -6.59
N GLU A 46 -11.49 14.27 -7.35
CA GLU A 46 -11.32 14.66 -8.76
C GLU A 46 -12.57 14.30 -9.59
N LEU A 47 -13.04 13.06 -9.50
CA LEU A 47 -14.25 12.60 -10.19
C LEU A 47 -15.50 13.39 -9.77
N SER A 48 -15.62 13.74 -8.48
CA SER A 48 -16.78 14.47 -7.98
C SER A 48 -16.86 15.92 -8.47
N GLY A 49 -15.74 16.49 -8.96
CA GLY A 49 -15.68 17.83 -9.53
C GLY A 49 -15.90 17.88 -11.05
N LEU A 50 -16.15 16.73 -11.70
CA LEU A 50 -16.41 16.69 -13.15
C LEU A 50 -17.88 17.00 -13.43
N ASP A 51 -18.18 18.27 -13.70
CA ASP A 51 -19.55 18.77 -13.83
C ASP A 51 -20.07 18.86 -15.28
N ASP A 52 -19.22 18.65 -16.28
CA ASP A 52 -19.60 18.76 -17.69
C ASP A 52 -19.12 17.57 -18.56
N LEU A 53 -19.85 17.35 -19.66
CA LEU A 53 -19.63 16.20 -20.55
C LEU A 53 -18.25 16.22 -21.23
N ALA A 54 -17.67 17.39 -21.49
CA ALA A 54 -16.35 17.48 -22.10
C ALA A 54 -15.27 17.08 -21.08
N SER A 55 -15.35 17.61 -19.86
CA SER A 55 -14.45 17.27 -18.75
C SER A 55 -14.53 15.78 -18.39
N ILE A 56 -15.73 15.19 -18.35
CA ILE A 56 -15.90 13.74 -18.13
C ILE A 56 -15.23 12.91 -19.22
N ARG A 57 -15.34 13.32 -20.49
CA ARG A 57 -14.73 12.59 -21.62
C ARG A 57 -13.22 12.76 -21.71
N ALA A 58 -12.69 13.85 -21.17
CA ALA A 58 -11.27 14.15 -21.15
C ALA A 58 -10.55 13.56 -19.92
N PHE A 59 -11.29 13.09 -18.91
CA PHE A 59 -10.71 12.49 -17.72
C PHE A 59 -10.04 11.15 -18.05
N ASP A 60 -8.78 11.01 -17.67
CA ASP A 60 -7.97 9.81 -17.85
C ASP A 60 -7.36 9.41 -16.50
N VAL A 61 -7.16 8.12 -16.31
CA VAL A 61 -6.57 7.58 -15.07
C VAL A 61 -5.14 7.17 -15.38
N GLU A 62 -4.18 7.93 -14.85
CA GLU A 62 -2.75 7.55 -14.83
C GLU A 62 -2.50 6.26 -14.05
#